data_AF-A0A1I4T647-F1
#
_entry.id   AF-A0A1I4T647-F1
#
_cell.length_a   1.000
_cell.length_b   1.000
_cell.length_c   1.000
_cell.angle_alpha   90.00
_cell.angle_beta   90.00
_cell.angle_gamma   90.00
#
_symmetry.space_group_name_H-M   'P 1'
#
loop_
_entity.id
_entity.type
_entity.pdbx_description
1 polymer ?
#
loop_
_entity_poly.entity_id
_entity_poly.type
_entity_poly.pdbx_seq_one_letter_code
_entity_poly.pdbx_strand_id
1 'polypeptide(L)'
;MSGDSVPAQAPLVENGWSIYAHPLFLDQLEGLTLEVEARKARDPKTWRKKNSTKRLAAIFKLVTEAIPADPGAAAFRQGGTLGDHRKHWFRAKFFQQYRLFYRFNSDAKVIVVAWVNDDTTLRAYGSKTDAYATFKGMLDNGNPPDDFDALLKEAAAADKRFEKSLEAAPER
;
A
#
# COMPACT_ATOMS: atom_id res chain seq x y z
N MET A 1 -13.20 12.89 -30.55
CA MET A 1 -13.23 13.86 -29.45
C MET A 1 -12.73 13.13 -28.22
N SER A 2 -11.56 13.56 -27.75
CA SER A 2 -10.88 13.20 -26.50
C SER A 2 -10.69 11.71 -26.22
N GLY A 3 -9.61 11.16 -26.77
CA GLY A 3 -8.99 9.98 -26.21
C GLY A 3 -8.35 10.37 -24.89
N ASP A 4 -8.91 9.89 -23.78
CA ASP A 4 -8.24 9.94 -22.49
C ASP A 4 -6.92 9.19 -22.64
N SER A 5 -5.85 9.96 -22.57
CA SER A 5 -4.49 9.45 -22.67
C SER A 5 -4.22 8.67 -21.39
N VAL A 6 -4.13 7.35 -21.51
CA VAL A 6 -3.51 6.50 -20.50
C VAL A 6 -2.15 7.15 -20.15
N PRO A 7 -1.82 7.36 -18.86
CA PRO A 7 -0.53 7.94 -18.50
C PRO A 7 0.61 7.13 -19.13
N ALA A 8 1.60 7.85 -19.69
CA ALA A 8 2.56 7.32 -20.66
C ALA A 8 3.42 6.14 -20.17
N GLN A 9 3.50 5.90 -18.86
CA GLN A 9 3.96 4.65 -18.28
C GLN A 9 3.51 4.59 -16.81
N ALA A 10 3.24 3.39 -16.27
CA ALA A 10 2.95 3.24 -14.85
C ALA A 10 4.22 3.50 -14.00
N PRO A 11 4.08 4.04 -12.77
CA PRO A 11 5.23 4.35 -11.90
C PRO A 11 6.12 3.14 -11.60
N LEU A 12 5.52 1.95 -11.54
CA LEU A 12 6.19 0.69 -11.27
C LEU A 12 5.50 -0.41 -12.08
N VAL A 13 6.29 -1.27 -12.72
CA VAL A 13 5.79 -2.44 -13.46
C VAL A 13 6.54 -3.67 -12.98
N GLU A 14 5.82 -4.63 -12.37
CA GLU A 14 6.40 -5.86 -11.82
C GLU A 14 5.53 -7.05 -12.23
N ASN A 15 6.15 -8.14 -12.67
CA ASN A 15 5.44 -9.34 -13.17
C ASN A 15 4.33 -9.04 -14.20
N GLY A 16 4.50 -7.97 -15.00
CA GLY A 16 3.53 -7.54 -15.99
C GLY A 16 2.30 -6.81 -15.44
N TRP A 17 2.32 -6.40 -14.16
CA TRP A 17 1.31 -5.56 -13.53
C TRP A 17 1.79 -4.12 -13.41
N SER A 18 0.95 -3.17 -13.81
CA SER A 18 1.12 -1.74 -13.56
C SER A 18 0.68 -1.41 -12.13
N ILE A 19 1.58 -0.83 -11.35
CA ILE A 19 1.37 -0.58 -9.91
C ILE A 19 1.30 0.91 -9.66
N TYR A 20 0.21 1.33 -9.01
CA TYR A 20 -0.03 2.70 -8.56
C TYR A 20 -0.19 2.73 -7.05
N ALA A 21 0.12 3.88 -6.45
CA ALA A 21 0.04 4.10 -5.02
C ALA A 21 -0.87 5.27 -4.72
N HIS A 22 -1.88 5.04 -3.89
CA HIS A 22 -2.78 6.09 -3.43
C HIS A 22 -2.07 7.04 -2.46
N PRO A 23 -2.42 8.34 -2.41
CA PRO A 23 -1.83 9.30 -1.47
C PRO A 23 -1.80 8.84 -0.01
N LEU A 24 -2.88 8.18 0.46
CA LEU A 24 -2.93 7.63 1.83
C LEU A 24 -1.85 6.59 2.12
N PHE A 25 -1.45 5.79 1.13
CA PHE A 25 -0.34 4.86 1.27
C PHE A 25 1.00 5.60 1.22
N LEU A 26 1.13 6.58 0.32
CA LEU A 26 2.36 7.36 0.17
C LEU A 26 2.68 8.15 1.44
N ASP A 27 1.69 8.73 2.11
CA ASP A 27 1.88 9.41 3.40
C ASP A 27 2.52 8.48 4.44
N GLN A 28 2.05 7.23 4.52
CA GLN A 28 2.56 6.22 5.44
C GLN A 28 3.96 5.72 5.05
N LEU A 29 4.18 5.50 3.76
CA LEU A 29 5.47 5.06 3.22
C LEU A 29 6.55 6.11 3.45
N GLU A 30 6.27 7.38 3.13
CA GLU A 30 7.22 8.48 3.29
C GLU A 30 7.53 8.76 4.76
N GLY A 31 6.53 8.75 5.64
CA GLY A 31 6.74 8.89 7.08
C GLY A 31 7.65 7.79 7.64
N LEU A 32 7.44 6.55 7.19
CA LEU A 32 8.30 5.42 7.56
C LEU A 32 9.72 5.55 6.99
N THR A 33 9.87 5.97 5.73
CA THR A 33 11.18 6.19 5.12
C THR A 33 11.98 7.25 5.88
N LEU A 34 11.36 8.37 6.25
CA LEU A 34 11.98 9.41 7.07
C LEU A 34 12.39 8.87 8.45
N GLU A 35 11.56 8.04 9.08
CA GLU A 35 11.92 7.39 10.34
C GLU A 35 13.17 6.51 10.19
N VAL A 36 13.24 5.72 9.11
CA VAL A 36 14.37 4.85 8.82
C VAL A 36 15.65 5.65 8.56
N GLU A 37 15.58 6.73 7.78
CA GLU A 37 16.73 7.59 7.51
C GLU A 37 17.25 8.29 8.78
N ALA A 38 16.35 8.84 9.60
CA ALA A 38 16.74 9.43 10.89
C ALA A 38 17.40 8.40 11.82
N ARG A 39 16.91 7.15 11.81
CA ARG A 39 17.51 6.03 12.56
C ARG A 39 18.88 5.66 12.02
N LYS A 40 19.05 5.59 10.69
CA LYS A 40 20.31 5.28 10.03
C LYS A 40 21.38 6.32 10.32
N ALA A 41 21.02 7.60 10.30
CA ALA A 41 21.92 8.69 10.67
C ALA A 41 22.39 8.59 12.13
N ARG A 42 21.49 8.23 13.05
CA ARG A 42 21.80 8.12 14.49
C ARG A 42 22.55 6.84 14.87
N ASP A 43 22.24 5.72 14.23
CA ASP A 43 22.87 4.41 14.50
C ASP A 43 23.15 3.64 13.20
N PRO A 44 24.21 4.02 12.46
CA PRO A 44 24.54 3.42 11.18
C PRO A 44 24.89 1.92 11.24
N LYS A 45 25.24 1.41 12.43
CA LYS A 45 25.67 0.01 12.61
C LYS A 45 24.49 -0.93 12.81
N THR A 46 23.42 -0.50 13.49
CA THR A 46 22.32 -1.40 13.85
C THR A 46 20.94 -1.02 13.31
N TRP A 47 20.81 0.08 12.56
CA TRP A 47 19.52 0.54 12.01
C TRP A 47 18.77 -0.57 11.26
N ARG A 48 19.46 -1.39 10.45
CA ARG A 48 18.85 -2.53 9.72
C ARG A 48 18.12 -3.55 10.60
N LYS A 49 18.46 -3.65 11.89
CA LYS A 49 17.82 -4.58 12.83
C LYS A 49 16.52 -4.02 13.44
N LYS A 50 16.25 -2.73 13.28
CA LYS A 50 15.11 -2.04 13.89
C LYS A 50 13.79 -2.39 13.18
N ASN A 51 12.69 -2.28 13.93
CA ASN A 51 11.36 -2.62 13.42
C ASN A 51 10.97 -1.77 12.21
N SER A 52 11.17 -0.44 12.25
CA SER A 52 10.83 0.45 11.13
C SER A 52 11.57 0.08 9.84
N THR A 53 12.85 -0.26 9.91
CA THR A 53 13.60 -0.73 8.73
C THR A 53 13.07 -2.06 8.19
N LYS A 54 12.77 -3.02 9.08
CA LYS A 54 12.15 -4.29 8.68
C LYS A 54 10.76 -4.10 8.07
N ARG A 55 9.97 -3.17 8.61
CA ARG A 55 8.64 -2.79 8.10
C ARG A 55 8.75 -2.21 6.71
N LEU A 56 9.68 -1.28 6.50
CA LEU A 56 9.91 -0.66 5.19
C LEU A 56 10.30 -1.72 4.15
N ALA A 57 11.29 -2.55 4.46
CA ALA A 57 11.71 -3.64 3.58
C ALA A 57 10.58 -4.64 3.27
N ALA A 58 9.75 -4.97 4.27
CA ALA A 58 8.60 -5.85 4.07
C ALA A 58 7.53 -5.23 3.15
N ILE A 59 7.27 -3.92 3.27
CA ILE A 59 6.35 -3.20 2.39
C ILE A 59 6.86 -3.24 0.95
N PHE A 60 8.14 -2.93 0.72
CA PHE A 60 8.73 -3.02 -0.62
C PHE A 60 8.60 -4.42 -1.19
N LYS A 61 9.00 -5.45 -0.44
CA LYS A 61 8.84 -6.85 -0.87
C LYS A 61 7.41 -7.22 -1.22
N LEU A 62 6.43 -6.75 -0.45
CA LEU A 62 5.02 -6.99 -0.77
C LEU A 62 4.61 -6.34 -2.08
N VAL A 63 4.97 -5.07 -2.27
CA VAL A 63 4.57 -4.27 -3.44
C VAL A 63 5.31 -4.69 -4.70
N THR A 64 6.58 -5.07 -4.63
CA THR A 64 7.40 -5.38 -5.81
C THR A 64 7.46 -6.87 -6.15
N GLU A 65 7.23 -7.77 -5.20
CA GLU A 65 7.38 -9.21 -5.43
C GLU A 65 6.08 -9.98 -5.14
N ALA A 66 5.59 -9.92 -3.90
CA ALA A 66 4.58 -10.87 -3.44
C ALA A 66 3.18 -10.60 -4.01
N ILE A 67 2.75 -9.34 -4.04
CA ILE A 67 1.43 -8.97 -4.57
C ILE A 67 1.42 -9.11 -6.10
N PRO A 68 2.41 -8.64 -6.87
CA PRO A 68 2.37 -8.77 -8.33
C PRO A 68 2.53 -10.21 -8.83
N ALA A 69 3.09 -11.12 -8.03
CA ALA A 69 3.18 -12.54 -8.40
C ALA A 69 1.79 -13.20 -8.56
N ASP A 70 0.86 -12.91 -7.65
CA ASP A 70 -0.56 -13.30 -7.75
C ASP A 70 -1.41 -12.36 -6.87
N PRO A 71 -1.92 -11.24 -7.39
CA PRO A 71 -2.68 -10.29 -6.59
C PRO A 71 -4.03 -10.86 -6.14
N GLY A 72 -4.53 -11.92 -6.78
CA GLY A 72 -5.80 -12.58 -6.47
C GLY A 72 -5.69 -13.71 -5.45
N ALA A 73 -4.48 -14.03 -4.99
CA ALA A 73 -4.20 -15.18 -4.14
C ALA A 73 -5.13 -15.27 -2.92
N ALA A 74 -5.54 -16.49 -2.57
CA ALA A 74 -6.43 -16.73 -1.43
C ALA A 74 -5.88 -16.15 -0.10
N ALA A 75 -4.55 -16.11 0.06
CA ALA A 75 -3.89 -15.53 1.22
C ALA A 75 -4.17 -14.02 1.41
N PHE A 76 -4.44 -13.31 0.32
CA PHE A 76 -4.74 -11.87 0.33
C PHE A 76 -6.23 -11.56 0.49
N ARG A 77 -7.11 -12.57 0.42
CA ARG A 77 -8.53 -12.36 0.68
C ARG A 77 -8.74 -11.98 2.16
N GLN A 78 -9.54 -10.94 2.37
CA GLN A 78 -9.95 -10.50 3.71
C GLN A 78 -11.28 -11.10 4.18
N GLY A 79 -12.06 -11.70 3.26
CA GLY A 79 -13.38 -12.26 3.57
C GLY A 79 -14.40 -11.14 3.76
N GLY A 80 -15.18 -11.20 4.83
CA GLY A 80 -16.16 -10.17 5.19
C GLY A 80 -15.68 -9.16 6.23
N THR A 81 -14.39 -9.12 6.57
CA THR A 81 -13.89 -8.26 7.66
C THR A 81 -14.14 -6.77 7.42
N LEU A 82 -14.05 -6.31 6.17
CA LEU A 82 -14.37 -4.93 5.79
C LEU A 82 -15.87 -4.71 5.49
N GLY A 83 -16.70 -5.76 5.59
CA GLY A 83 -18.09 -5.77 5.13
C GLY A 83 -18.25 -6.55 3.82
N ASP A 84 -19.44 -7.13 3.61
CA ASP A 84 -19.69 -8.02 2.48
C ASP A 84 -19.60 -7.34 1.11
N HIS A 85 -19.92 -6.05 1.04
CA HIS A 85 -19.82 -5.24 -0.17
C HIS A 85 -18.38 -4.80 -0.50
N ARG A 86 -17.41 -5.06 0.39
CA ARG A 86 -15.98 -4.67 0.24
C ARG A 86 -15.06 -5.86 0.01
N LYS A 87 -15.57 -6.95 -0.55
CA LYS A 87 -14.80 -8.16 -0.89
C LYS A 87 -13.76 -7.94 -2.01
N HIS A 88 -13.90 -6.85 -2.76
CA HIS A 88 -12.93 -6.38 -3.75
C HIS A 88 -11.67 -5.75 -3.15
N TRP A 89 -11.66 -5.45 -1.86
CA TRP A 89 -10.45 -5.05 -1.13
C TRP A 89 -9.66 -6.28 -0.70
N PHE A 90 -8.38 -6.29 -1.04
CA PHE A 90 -7.42 -7.31 -0.67
C PHE A 90 -6.49 -6.80 0.43
N ARG A 91 -5.85 -7.74 1.13
CA ARG A 91 -5.08 -7.45 2.34
C ARG A 91 -3.91 -8.40 2.50
N ALA A 92 -2.71 -7.89 2.29
CA ALA A 92 -1.47 -8.55 2.67
C ALA A 92 -1.24 -8.43 4.20
N LYS A 93 -0.82 -9.53 4.83
CA LYS A 93 -0.48 -9.58 6.27
C LYS A 93 1.03 -9.70 6.42
N PHE A 94 1.62 -8.96 7.35
CA PHE A 94 3.02 -9.13 7.71
C PHE A 94 3.29 -8.77 9.18
N PHE A 95 4.33 -9.37 9.76
CA PHE A 95 4.69 -9.32 11.19
C PHE A 95 3.51 -9.44 12.16
N GLN A 96 2.49 -10.24 11.81
CA GLN A 96 1.22 -10.45 12.53
C GLN A 96 0.30 -9.23 12.68
N GLN A 97 0.86 -8.04 12.93
CA GLN A 97 0.15 -6.82 13.32
C GLN A 97 -0.07 -5.79 12.20
N TYR A 98 0.65 -5.93 11.07
CA TYR A 98 0.51 -4.99 9.94
C TYR A 98 -0.28 -5.60 8.79
N ARG A 99 -1.01 -4.72 8.11
CA ARG A 99 -1.95 -4.96 7.02
C ARG A 99 -1.74 -3.88 5.98
N LEU A 100 -1.48 -4.33 4.76
CA LEU A 100 -1.44 -3.49 3.57
C LEU A 100 -2.68 -3.85 2.74
N PHE A 101 -3.48 -2.84 2.41
CA PHE A 101 -4.71 -2.97 1.65
C PHE A 101 -4.53 -2.45 0.23
N TYR A 102 -5.09 -3.17 -0.73
CA TYR A 102 -4.98 -2.85 -2.15
C TYR A 102 -6.20 -3.34 -2.92
N ARG A 103 -6.35 -2.84 -4.14
CA ARG A 103 -7.26 -3.36 -5.17
C ARG A 103 -6.49 -3.68 -6.43
N PHE A 104 -7.10 -4.46 -7.32
CA PHE A 104 -6.57 -4.68 -8.64
C PHE A 104 -7.68 -4.92 -9.65
N ASN A 105 -7.34 -4.73 -10.92
CA ASN A 105 -8.15 -5.10 -12.08
C ASN A 105 -7.33 -6.05 -12.94
N SER A 106 -7.81 -7.29 -13.09
CA SER A 106 -7.10 -8.35 -13.81
C SER A 106 -7.04 -8.10 -15.31
N ASP A 107 -8.11 -7.58 -15.90
CA ASP A 107 -8.22 -7.36 -17.34
C ASP A 107 -7.24 -6.27 -17.78
N ALA A 108 -7.15 -5.19 -17.00
CA ALA A 108 -6.20 -4.10 -17.22
C ALA A 108 -4.78 -4.39 -16.71
N LYS A 109 -4.59 -5.47 -15.93
CA LYS A 109 -3.35 -5.75 -15.18
C LYS A 109 -2.85 -4.57 -14.35
N VAL A 110 -3.76 -3.98 -13.57
CA VAL A 110 -3.46 -2.83 -12.69
C VAL A 110 -3.63 -3.21 -11.23
N ILE A 111 -2.68 -2.80 -10.37
CA ILE A 111 -2.76 -2.88 -8.91
C ILE A 111 -2.71 -1.45 -8.36
N VAL A 112 -3.62 -1.14 -7.42
CA VAL A 112 -3.58 0.11 -6.65
C VAL A 112 -3.38 -0.21 -5.18
N VAL A 113 -2.22 0.16 -4.66
CA VAL A 113 -1.88 0.06 -3.23
C VAL A 113 -2.49 1.27 -2.51
N ALA A 114 -3.44 1.03 -1.60
CA ALA A 114 -4.27 2.10 -1.07
C ALA A 114 -3.87 2.59 0.32
N TRP A 115 -3.51 1.67 1.22
CA TRP A 115 -3.17 2.02 2.59
C TRP A 115 -2.39 0.92 3.31
N VAL A 116 -1.55 1.29 4.27
CA VAL A 116 -0.89 0.38 5.20
C VAL A 116 -0.98 0.95 6.61
N ASN A 117 -1.26 0.12 7.60
CA ASN A 117 -1.30 0.59 8.98
C ASN A 117 0.11 0.74 9.58
N ASP A 118 0.21 1.62 10.57
CA ASP A 118 1.44 1.95 11.29
C ASP A 118 1.41 1.44 12.74
N ASP A 119 2.35 1.91 13.56
CA ASP A 119 2.45 1.55 14.99
C ASP A 119 1.35 2.19 15.86
N THR A 120 0.64 3.21 15.35
CA THR A 120 -0.48 3.85 16.06
C THR A 120 -1.81 3.16 15.76
N THR A 121 -1.86 2.39 14.67
CA THR A 121 -3.04 1.69 14.14
C THR A 121 -2.84 0.17 14.07
N LEU A 122 -2.12 -0.39 15.05
CA LEU A 122 -1.83 -1.82 15.12
C LEU A 122 -3.11 -2.65 15.31
N ARG A 123 -3.12 -3.87 14.76
CA ARG A 123 -4.23 -4.80 14.95
C ARG A 123 -4.39 -5.17 16.43
N ALA A 124 -5.50 -4.74 17.03
CA ALA A 124 -5.91 -5.03 18.39
C ALA A 124 -7.44 -5.23 18.41
N TYR A 125 -7.87 -6.49 18.53
CA TYR A 125 -9.30 -6.84 18.43
C TYR A 125 -10.14 -6.04 19.45
N GLY A 126 -11.13 -5.30 18.95
CA GLY A 126 -12.00 -4.44 19.77
C GLY A 126 -11.49 -3.01 19.98
N SER A 127 -10.30 -2.65 19.48
CA SER A 127 -9.81 -1.27 19.50
C SER A 127 -10.43 -0.42 18.39
N LYS A 128 -10.77 0.83 18.70
CA LYS A 128 -11.14 1.85 17.69
C LYS A 128 -9.98 2.22 16.77
N THR A 129 -8.75 1.91 17.16
CA THR A 129 -7.51 2.13 16.38
C THR A 129 -7.02 0.87 15.68
N ASP A 130 -7.79 -0.22 15.67
CA ASP A 130 -7.44 -1.42 14.91
C ASP A 130 -7.37 -1.12 13.41
N ALA A 131 -6.37 -1.68 12.71
CA ALA A 131 -6.17 -1.50 11.27
C ALA A 131 -7.45 -1.69 10.44
N TYR A 132 -8.33 -2.64 10.80
CA TYR A 132 -9.60 -2.83 10.10
C TYR A 132 -10.63 -1.76 10.44
N ALA A 133 -10.72 -1.35 11.70
CA ALA A 133 -11.63 -0.28 12.11
C ALA A 133 -11.25 1.06 11.45
N THR A 134 -9.95 1.38 11.46
CA THR A 134 -9.42 2.58 10.80
C THR A 134 -9.67 2.55 9.30
N PHE A 135 -9.29 1.48 8.61
CA PHE A 135 -9.48 1.39 7.16
C PHE A 135 -10.97 1.34 6.77
N LYS A 136 -11.81 0.67 7.57
CA LYS A 136 -13.25 0.69 7.35
C LYS A 136 -13.83 2.10 7.49
N GLY A 137 -13.44 2.85 8.52
CA GLY A 137 -13.85 4.24 8.70
C GLY A 137 -13.37 5.16 7.57
N MET A 138 -12.14 4.95 7.08
CA MET A 138 -11.61 5.62 5.90
C MET A 138 -12.50 5.38 4.67
N LEU A 139 -12.84 4.13 4.39
CA LEU A 139 -13.75 3.78 3.30
C LEU A 139 -15.17 4.33 3.49
N ASP A 140 -15.68 4.34 4.72
CA ASP A 140 -17.00 4.93 5.05
C ASP A 140 -17.01 6.45 4.77
N ASN A 141 -15.87 7.11 4.95
CA ASN A 141 -15.67 8.53 4.63
C ASN A 141 -15.34 8.78 3.14
N GLY A 142 -15.26 7.72 2.32
CA GLY A 142 -14.96 7.82 0.89
C GLY A 142 -13.50 8.14 0.56
N ASN A 143 -12.57 7.96 1.50
CA ASN A 143 -11.13 8.17 1.27
C ASN A 143 -10.33 7.01 1.87
N PRO A 144 -9.86 6.03 1.06
CA PRO A 144 -9.85 6.08 -0.40
C PRO A 144 -11.24 5.84 -1.01
N PRO A 145 -11.48 6.27 -2.26
CA PRO A 145 -12.73 6.00 -2.95
C PRO A 145 -12.93 4.49 -3.17
N ASP A 146 -14.18 4.04 -3.06
CA ASP A 146 -14.53 2.61 -3.26
C ASP A 146 -14.76 2.25 -4.73
N ASP A 147 -14.92 3.24 -5.62
CA ASP A 147 -14.93 3.02 -7.07
C ASP A 147 -13.49 2.83 -7.59
N PHE A 148 -13.29 1.87 -8.51
CA PHE A 148 -11.93 1.53 -8.97
C PHE A 148 -11.34 2.62 -9.87
N ASP A 149 -12.13 3.24 -10.73
CA ASP A 149 -11.64 4.24 -11.68
C ASP A 149 -11.30 5.54 -10.94
N ALA A 150 -12.12 5.94 -9.96
CA ALA A 150 -11.80 7.03 -9.05
C ALA A 150 -10.52 6.76 -8.25
N LEU A 151 -10.38 5.54 -7.69
CA LEU A 151 -9.19 5.13 -6.95
C LEU A 151 -7.93 5.17 -7.81
N LEU A 152 -7.99 4.62 -9.02
CA LEU A 152 -6.89 4.63 -9.97
C LEU A 152 -6.53 6.05 -10.40
N LYS A 153 -7.54 6.91 -10.63
CA LYS A 153 -7.32 8.32 -10.99
C LYS A 153 -6.57 9.07 -9.89
N GLU A 154 -6.97 8.91 -8.63
CA GLU A 154 -6.28 9.54 -7.50
C GLU A 154 -4.85 9.00 -7.33
N ALA A 155 -4.64 7.70 -7.52
CA ALA A 155 -3.31 7.09 -7.45
C ALA A 155 -2.41 7.48 -8.64
N ALA A 156 -2.97 7.61 -9.85
CA ALA A 156 -2.25 8.05 -11.05
C ALA A 156 -1.85 9.52 -10.98
N ALA A 157 -2.65 10.37 -10.34
CA ALA A 157 -2.28 11.77 -10.08
C ALA A 157 -1.09 11.91 -9.11
N ALA A 158 -0.73 10.83 -8.40
CA ALA A 158 0.40 10.77 -7.49
C ALA A 158 1.60 9.97 -8.05
N ASP A 159 1.63 9.70 -9.37
CA ASP A 159 2.67 8.92 -10.06
C ASP A 159 4.10 9.38 -9.73
N LYS A 160 4.39 10.67 -9.90
CA LYS A 160 5.71 11.27 -9.65
C LYS A 160 6.10 11.19 -8.17
N ARG A 161 5.12 11.29 -7.27
CA ARG A 161 5.33 11.14 -5.83
C ARG A 161 5.70 9.70 -5.50
N PHE A 162 5.04 8.74 -6.16
CA PHE A 162 5.36 7.33 -5.98
C PHE A 162 6.75 6.98 -6.53
N GLU A 163 7.09 7.42 -7.74
CA GLU A 163 8.43 7.26 -8.33
C GLU A 163 9.52 7.75 -7.36
N LYS A 164 9.38 8.97 -6.84
CA LYS A 164 10.31 9.54 -5.86
C LYS A 164 10.41 8.71 -4.57
N SER A 165 9.29 8.16 -4.10
CA SER A 165 9.27 7.31 -2.91
C SER A 165 9.98 5.97 -3.13
N LEU A 166 9.94 5.43 -4.35
CA LEU A 166 10.66 4.22 -4.74
C LEU A 166 12.18 4.46 -4.79
N GLU A 167 12.61 5.63 -5.28
CA GLU A 167 14.03 6.03 -5.32
C GLU A 167 14.60 6.31 -3.93
N ALA A 168 13.79 6.88 -3.04
CA ALA A 168 14.19 7.21 -1.66
C ALA A 168 14.32 5.98 -0.75
N ALA A 169 13.96 4.79 -1.22
CA ALA A 169 14.04 3.55 -0.45
C ALA A 169 15.50 3.21 -0.11
N PRO A 170 15.90 3.19 1.18
CA PRO A 170 17.26 2.84 1.54
C PRO A 170 17.56 1.40 1.15
N GLU A 171 18.47 1.25 0.17
CA GLU A 171 18.99 -0.01 -0.43
C GLU A 171 18.15 -1.26 -0.14
N ARG A 172 17.35 -1.63 -1.16
CA ARG A 172 16.58 -2.90 -1.25
C ARG A 172 17.35 -4.09 -0.69
#